data_AF-A0AAN7MIC6-F1
#
_entry.id   AF-A0AAN7MIC6-F1
#
_cell.length_a   1.000
_cell.length_b   1.000
_cell.length_c   1.000
_cell.angle_alpha   90.00
_cell.angle_beta   90.00
_cell.angle_gamma   90.00
#
_symmetry.space_group_name_H-M   'P 1'
#
loop_
_entity.id
_entity.type
_entity.pdbx_description
1 polymer ?
#
loop_
_entity_poly.entity_id
_entity_poly.type
_entity_poly.pdbx_seq_one_letter_code
_entity_poly.pdbx_strand_id
1 'polypeptide(L)'
;MIHFLFLNCLRQISYFLSAVVYSMSLEQQLQDSGKKLVGAQHYNKDGSVNNSRCTCISWMPGGDGAFVVAHADGNMYVYEKGKEGAGDSSFPVVKDPTQFSIAHARHSKSNPITRWHTCQGSINGIGFSSDGTHLATVGRDGYLRVFDYSKEELICGGKSYYGAILCCAWRYASLA
;
A
#
# COMPACT_ATOMS: atom_id res chain seq x y z
N MET A 1 -12.78 11.13 5.29
CA MET A 1 -12.43 10.27 6.45
C MET A 1 -10.91 10.09 6.41
N ILE A 2 -10.19 10.61 7.41
CA ILE A 2 -8.73 10.45 7.51
C ILE A 2 -8.49 9.12 8.23
N HIS A 3 -7.86 8.15 7.58
CA HIS A 3 -7.39 6.94 8.23
C HIS A 3 -5.99 7.18 8.77
N PHE A 4 -5.83 7.19 10.09
CA PHE A 4 -4.53 7.15 10.75
C PHE A 4 -4.09 5.69 10.89
N LEU A 5 -2.94 5.33 10.33
CA LEU A 5 -2.27 4.06 10.63
C LEU A 5 -1.03 4.36 11.48
N PHE A 6 -1.10 3.98 12.75
CA PHE A 6 0.06 3.92 13.64
C PHE A 6 0.78 2.61 13.38
N LEU A 7 2.01 2.65 12.86
CA LEU A 7 2.89 1.49 12.86
C LEU A 7 3.95 1.61 13.96
N ASN A 8 3.85 0.71 14.93
CA ASN A 8 4.74 0.61 16.09
C ASN A 8 6.23 0.38 15.74
N CYS A 9 6.56 -0.09 14.53
CA CYS A 9 7.93 -0.48 14.21
C CYS A 9 8.83 0.66 13.67
N LEU A 10 8.26 1.71 13.07
CA LEU A 10 9.05 2.76 12.38
C LEU A 10 8.97 4.14 13.04
N ARG A 11 8.21 4.30 14.14
CA ARG A 11 7.92 5.62 14.75
C ARG A 11 7.36 6.64 13.73
N GLN A 12 6.69 6.14 12.70
CA GLN A 12 6.10 6.93 11.63
C GLN A 12 4.58 6.88 11.67
N ILE A 13 3.97 8.00 11.31
CA ILE A 13 2.54 8.11 11.07
C ILE A 13 2.32 8.32 9.58
N SER A 14 1.47 7.49 8.98
CA SER A 14 1.02 7.69 7.60
C SER A 14 -0.50 7.74 7.55
N TYR A 15 -1.00 8.61 6.69
CA TYR A 15 -2.42 8.78 6.42
C TYR A 15 -2.61 9.19 4.96
N PHE A 16 -3.84 9.11 4.48
CA PHE A 16 -4.17 9.49 3.11
C PHE A 16 -5.40 10.39 3.06
N LEU A 17 -5.42 11.26 2.06
CA LEU A 17 -6.54 12.14 1.74
C LEU A 17 -6.86 11.97 0.25
N SER A 18 -8.04 11.39 -0.03
CA SER A 18 -8.40 10.96 -1.39
C SER A 18 -7.35 9.97 -1.95
N ALA A 19 -6.61 10.34 -3.00
CA ALA A 19 -5.58 9.52 -3.62
C ALA A 19 -4.15 9.83 -3.14
N VAL A 20 -3.96 10.89 -2.34
CA VAL A 20 -2.63 11.35 -1.89
C VAL A 20 -2.27 10.70 -0.56
N VAL A 21 -1.02 10.26 -0.43
CA VAL A 21 -0.48 9.67 0.81
C VAL A 21 0.53 10.61 1.45
N TYR A 22 0.40 10.76 2.77
CA TYR A 22 1.27 11.56 3.62
C TYR A 22 1.99 10.65 4.61
N SER A 23 3.27 10.91 4.84
CA SER A 23 4.07 10.25 5.88
C SER A 23 4.84 11.28 6.70
N MET A 24 4.93 11.09 8.01
CA MET A 24 5.67 11.95 8.94
C MET A 24 6.37 11.14 10.04
N SER A 25 7.41 11.71 10.65
CA SER A 25 8.03 11.17 11.86
C SER A 25 7.30 11.68 13.10
N LEU A 26 6.81 10.78 13.95
CA LEU A 26 6.15 11.16 15.19
C LEU A 26 7.14 11.82 16.17
N GLU A 27 8.38 11.35 16.24
CA GLU A 27 9.38 11.91 17.15
C GLU A 27 9.70 13.37 16.84
N GLN A 28 9.92 13.68 15.55
CA GLN A 28 10.18 15.05 15.12
C GLN A 28 8.98 15.94 15.41
N GLN A 29 7.77 15.41 15.22
CA GLN A 29 6.54 16.15 15.50
C GLN A 29 6.32 16.37 17.01
N LEU A 30 6.80 15.48 17.87
CA LEU A 30 6.73 15.65 19.33
C LEU A 30 7.79 16.62 19.87
N GLN A 31 8.92 16.75 19.18
CA GLN A 31 9.99 17.68 19.55
C GLN A 31 9.71 19.14 19.14
N ASP A 32 8.89 19.34 18.12
CA ASP A 32 8.47 20.67 17.66
C ASP A 32 7.00 20.94 18.05
N SER A 33 6.80 21.81 19.05
CA SER A 33 5.46 22.24 19.49
C SER A 33 4.77 23.21 18.53
N GLY A 34 5.39 23.52 17.39
CA GLY A 34 4.85 24.38 16.36
C GLY A 34 3.61 23.80 15.66
N LYS A 35 2.82 24.69 15.05
CA LYS A 35 1.61 24.30 14.28
C LYS A 35 1.93 23.68 12.92
N LYS A 36 3.20 23.66 12.50
CA LYS A 36 3.62 23.18 11.18
C LYS A 36 4.04 21.72 11.27
N LEU A 37 3.67 20.93 10.27
CA LEU A 37 4.13 19.54 10.14
C LEU A 37 5.62 19.53 9.76
N VAL A 38 6.42 18.79 10.53
CA VAL A 38 7.87 18.66 10.34
C VAL A 38 8.18 17.32 9.66
N GLY A 39 9.07 17.34 8.66
CA GLY A 39 9.53 16.11 7.99
C GLY A 39 8.45 15.37 7.17
N ALA A 40 7.40 16.06 6.74
CA ALA A 40 6.31 15.47 5.97
C ALA A 40 6.73 15.16 4.52
N GLN A 41 6.49 13.92 4.09
CA GLN A 41 6.68 13.46 2.72
C GLN A 41 5.32 13.18 2.07
N HIS A 42 5.18 13.54 0.79
CA HIS A 42 3.95 13.34 0.02
C HIS A 42 4.21 12.40 -1.15
N TYR A 43 3.38 11.38 -1.29
CA TYR A 43 3.40 10.41 -2.38
C TYR A 43 2.12 10.51 -3.20
N ASN A 44 2.21 10.19 -4.50
CA ASN A 44 1.11 10.38 -5.45
C ASN A 44 0.55 11.81 -5.43
N LYS A 45 1.45 12.81 -5.45
CA LYS A 45 1.07 14.23 -5.46
C LYS A 45 0.08 14.48 -6.60
N ASP A 46 -1.00 15.19 -6.28
CA ASP A 46 -2.07 15.56 -7.21
C ASP A 46 -2.77 14.37 -7.91
N GLY A 47 -2.66 13.15 -7.36
CA GLY A 47 -3.23 11.95 -7.98
C GLY A 47 -2.57 11.56 -9.30
N SER A 48 -1.34 12.03 -9.54
CA SER A 48 -0.59 11.89 -10.79
C SER A 48 -0.33 10.44 -11.23
N VAL A 49 -0.25 9.51 -10.28
CA VAL A 49 -0.07 8.08 -10.55
C VAL A 49 -1.40 7.36 -10.65
N ASN A 50 -2.30 7.67 -9.72
CA ASN A 50 -3.65 7.12 -9.68
C ASN A 50 -4.55 8.11 -8.95
N ASN A 51 -5.71 8.44 -9.51
CA ASN A 51 -6.66 9.37 -8.91
C ASN A 51 -7.81 8.68 -8.15
N SER A 52 -7.86 7.34 -8.16
CA SER A 52 -8.77 6.56 -7.33
C SER A 52 -8.41 6.70 -5.86
N ARG A 53 -9.42 6.74 -4.98
CA ARG A 53 -9.21 6.90 -3.54
C ARG A 53 -8.29 5.79 -3.00
N CYS A 54 -7.34 6.16 -2.15
CA CYS A 54 -6.64 5.24 -1.30
C CYS A 54 -7.64 4.61 -0.32
N THR A 55 -7.52 3.31 -0.09
CA THR A 55 -8.39 2.55 0.83
C THR A 55 -7.62 1.97 2.00
N CYS A 56 -6.34 1.65 1.80
CA CYS A 56 -5.50 1.08 2.84
C CYS A 56 -4.02 1.36 2.54
N ILE A 57 -3.19 1.42 3.58
CA ILE A 57 -1.74 1.49 3.48
C ILE A 57 -1.15 0.50 4.47
N SER A 58 -0.09 -0.21 4.06
CA SER A 58 0.65 -1.13 4.93
C SER A 58 2.14 -1.03 4.63
N TRP A 59 2.94 -0.80 5.66
CA TRP A 59 4.40 -0.88 5.50
C TRP A 59 4.87 -2.32 5.48
N MET A 60 5.97 -2.56 4.78
CA MET A 60 6.67 -3.83 4.79
C MET A 60 7.35 -4.03 6.16
N PRO A 61 7.07 -5.13 6.87
CA PRO A 61 7.77 -5.47 8.10
C PRO A 61 9.26 -5.72 7.86
N GLY A 62 10.12 -5.23 8.75
CA GLY A 62 11.58 -5.46 8.69
C GLY A 62 12.32 -4.79 7.52
N GLY A 63 11.63 -4.07 6.63
CA GLY A 63 12.22 -3.36 5.49
C GLY A 63 12.68 -1.94 5.81
N ASP A 64 13.51 -1.37 4.92
CA ASP A 64 14.08 -0.02 5.04
C ASP A 64 13.13 1.09 4.52
N GLY A 65 11.83 0.97 4.81
CA GLY A 65 10.83 1.98 4.47
C GLY A 65 10.09 1.77 3.13
N ALA A 66 9.94 0.53 2.69
CA ALA A 66 8.99 0.19 1.63
C ALA A 66 7.56 0.04 2.20
N PHE A 67 6.56 0.48 1.44
CA PHE A 67 5.14 0.37 1.83
C PHE A 67 4.21 0.24 0.62
N VAL A 68 3.06 -0.38 0.87
CA VAL A 68 2.03 -0.65 -0.15
C VAL A 68 0.82 0.22 0.12
N VAL A 69 0.28 0.83 -0.93
CA VAL A 69 -0.93 1.65 -0.90
C VAL A 69 -1.96 1.01 -1.81
N ALA A 70 -3.12 0.63 -1.27
CA ALA A 70 -4.23 0.06 -2.02
C ALA A 70 -5.26 1.13 -2.42
N HIS A 71 -5.86 0.97 -3.59
CA HIS A 71 -6.82 1.91 -4.15
C HIS A 71 -8.17 1.23 -4.48
N ALA A 72 -9.21 2.05 -4.59
CA ALA A 72 -10.58 1.60 -4.83
C ALA A 72 -10.85 1.11 -6.27
N ASP A 73 -9.87 1.21 -7.16
CA ASP A 73 -9.95 0.73 -8.54
C ASP A 73 -9.35 -0.68 -8.72
N GLY A 74 -8.82 -1.28 -7.65
CA GLY A 74 -8.25 -2.64 -7.69
C GLY A 74 -6.74 -2.68 -7.88
N ASN A 75 -6.10 -1.52 -7.93
CA ASN A 75 -4.66 -1.38 -7.99
C ASN A 75 -4.07 -1.12 -6.60
N MET A 76 -2.85 -1.59 -6.39
CA MET A 76 -2.01 -1.13 -5.30
C MET A 76 -0.61 -0.78 -5.82
N TYR A 77 0.04 0.13 -5.13
CA TYR A 77 1.34 0.66 -5.52
C TYR A 77 2.32 0.50 -4.37
N VAL A 78 3.52 0.07 -4.72
CA VAL A 78 4.63 -0.05 -3.78
C VAL A 78 5.48 1.21 -3.88
N TYR A 79 5.65 1.90 -2.76
CA TYR A 79 6.49 3.08 -2.63
C TYR A 79 7.69 2.79 -1.74
N GLU A 80 8.79 3.49 -2.00
CA GLU A 80 9.95 3.52 -1.11
C GLU A 80 10.11 4.93 -0.53
N LYS A 81 10.25 5.03 0.78
CA LYS A 81 10.34 6.31 1.48
C LYS A 81 11.52 7.18 1.03
N GLY A 82 12.67 6.56 0.77
CA GLY A 82 13.92 7.23 0.40
C GLY A 82 13.99 7.71 -1.05
N LYS A 83 13.04 7.34 -1.90
CA LYS A 83 13.01 7.76 -3.31
C LYS A 83 12.14 9.00 -3.48
N GLU A 84 12.77 10.13 -3.75
CA GLU A 84 12.10 11.30 -4.31
C GLU A 84 11.56 10.92 -5.69
N GLY A 85 10.24 10.99 -5.90
CA GLY A 85 9.58 10.62 -7.15
C GLY A 85 10.00 11.56 -8.29
N ALA A 86 11.13 11.24 -8.93
CA ALA A 86 11.73 12.02 -9.99
C ALA A 86 11.64 11.22 -11.30
N GLY A 87 10.55 11.40 -12.04
CA GLY A 87 10.37 10.79 -13.36
C GLY A 87 8.91 10.54 -13.73
N ASP A 88 8.68 10.14 -14.98
CA ASP A 88 7.40 9.60 -15.41
C ASP A 88 7.04 8.40 -14.51
N SER A 89 5.94 8.54 -13.79
CA SER A 89 5.42 7.53 -12.86
C SER A 89 4.31 6.70 -13.51
N SER A 90 4.20 6.74 -14.84
CA SER A 90 3.21 5.99 -15.60
C SER A 90 3.54 4.49 -15.64
N PHE A 91 2.51 3.68 -15.45
CA PHE A 91 2.56 2.23 -15.62
C PHE A 91 1.77 1.84 -16.87
N PRO A 92 2.16 0.77 -17.59
CA PRO A 92 1.41 0.28 -18.74
C PRO A 92 -0.04 -0.02 -18.39
N VAL A 93 -0.98 0.23 -19.30
CA VAL A 93 -2.41 -0.07 -19.06
C VAL A 93 -2.58 -1.55 -18.70
N VAL A 94 -3.43 -1.85 -17.72
CA VAL A 94 -3.82 -3.21 -17.37
C VAL A 94 -4.56 -3.82 -18.56
N LYS A 95 -4.00 -4.89 -19.15
CA LYS A 95 -4.54 -5.51 -20.36
C LYS A 95 -5.84 -6.26 -20.10
N ASP A 96 -5.88 -7.02 -19.01
CA ASP A 96 -7.04 -7.77 -18.56
C ASP A 96 -7.33 -7.43 -17.09
N PRO A 97 -8.41 -6.68 -16.79
CA PRO A 97 -8.76 -6.27 -15.42
C PRO A 97 -9.31 -7.41 -14.55
N THR A 98 -9.49 -8.60 -15.11
CA THR A 98 -9.92 -9.78 -14.35
C THR A 98 -8.74 -10.60 -13.84
N GLN A 99 -7.55 -10.36 -14.36
CA GLN A 99 -6.34 -11.12 -14.05
C GLN A 99 -5.39 -10.33 -13.17
N PHE A 100 -4.74 -11.05 -12.26
CA PHE A 100 -3.63 -10.49 -11.51
C PHE A 100 -2.47 -10.14 -12.44
N SER A 101 -1.88 -8.96 -12.27
CA SER A 101 -0.70 -8.56 -13.03
C SER A 101 0.15 -7.55 -12.27
N ILE A 102 1.45 -7.57 -12.54
CA ILE A 102 2.42 -6.65 -11.97
C ILE A 102 3.15 -5.90 -13.08
N ALA A 103 3.40 -4.62 -12.84
CA ALA A 103 4.26 -3.80 -13.66
C ALA A 103 5.25 -3.04 -12.79
N HIS A 104 6.54 -3.17 -13.09
CA HIS A 104 7.60 -2.40 -12.45
C HIS A 104 7.76 -1.04 -13.12
N ALA A 105 8.23 -0.07 -12.35
CA ALA A 105 8.59 1.23 -12.88
C ALA A 105 9.73 1.10 -13.89
N ARG A 106 9.69 1.96 -14.92
CA ARG A 106 10.68 1.93 -16.01
C ARG A 106 12.06 2.43 -15.58
N HIS A 107 12.12 3.23 -14.52
CA HIS A 107 13.34 3.86 -14.04
C HIS A 107 13.59 3.49 -12.58
N SER A 108 14.85 3.23 -12.24
CA SER A 108 15.27 2.83 -10.89
C SER A 108 15.03 3.91 -9.81
N LYS A 109 14.88 5.17 -10.23
CA LYS A 109 14.59 6.33 -9.36
C LYS A 109 13.09 6.66 -9.28
N SER A 110 12.23 6.00 -10.05
CA SER A 110 10.79 6.24 -10.00
C SER A 110 10.21 5.84 -8.65
N ASN A 111 9.16 6.55 -8.25
CA ASN A 111 8.37 6.23 -7.07
C ASN A 111 6.90 6.53 -7.38
N PRO A 112 6.00 5.52 -7.45
CA PRO A 112 6.16 4.15 -6.95
C PRO A 112 7.08 3.27 -7.80
N ILE A 113 7.59 2.21 -7.18
CA ILE A 113 8.51 1.25 -7.79
C ILE A 113 7.77 0.14 -8.55
N THR A 114 6.56 -0.21 -8.11
CA THR A 114 5.77 -1.30 -8.69
C THR A 114 4.28 -1.00 -8.57
N ARG A 115 3.50 -1.37 -9.58
CA ARG A 115 2.03 -1.44 -9.53
C ARG A 115 1.58 -2.89 -9.62
N TRP A 116 0.73 -3.29 -8.68
CA TRP A 116 0.03 -4.57 -8.65
C TRP A 116 -1.44 -4.33 -8.97
N HIS A 117 -1.96 -5.01 -9.98
CA HIS A 117 -3.39 -5.06 -10.26
C HIS A 117 -3.95 -6.39 -9.76
N THR A 118 -4.97 -6.36 -8.90
CA THR A 118 -5.47 -7.58 -8.24
C THR A 118 -6.90 -7.97 -8.60
N CYS A 119 -7.77 -7.00 -8.87
CA CYS A 119 -9.16 -7.26 -9.21
C CYS A 119 -9.84 -6.07 -9.87
N GLN A 120 -11.02 -6.32 -10.43
CA GLN A 120 -11.92 -5.26 -10.89
C GLN A 120 -12.74 -4.73 -9.70
N GLY A 121 -12.29 -3.64 -9.10
CA GLY A 121 -13.02 -2.93 -8.05
C GLY A 121 -12.23 -2.73 -6.77
N SER A 122 -12.90 -2.20 -5.73
CA SER A 122 -12.21 -1.71 -4.54
C SER A 122 -11.49 -2.81 -3.77
N ILE A 123 -10.18 -2.63 -3.57
CA ILE A 123 -9.45 -3.31 -2.50
C ILE A 123 -9.89 -2.62 -1.20
N ASN A 124 -10.43 -3.38 -0.27
CA ASN A 124 -10.94 -2.85 1.00
C ASN A 124 -9.89 -2.93 2.11
N GLY A 125 -9.02 -3.94 2.07
CA GLY A 125 -7.97 -4.12 3.07
C GLY A 125 -6.78 -4.86 2.49
N ILE A 126 -5.61 -4.55 3.05
CA ILE A 126 -4.36 -5.27 2.82
C ILE A 126 -3.68 -5.53 4.16
N GLY A 127 -2.81 -6.54 4.23
CA GLY A 127 -1.99 -6.77 5.41
C GLY A 127 -0.82 -7.69 5.12
N PHE A 128 0.35 -7.34 5.64
CA PHE A 128 1.54 -8.21 5.59
C PHE A 128 1.53 -9.24 6.72
N SER A 129 2.07 -10.43 6.44
CA SER A 129 2.49 -11.37 7.48
C SER A 129 3.59 -10.76 8.35
N SER A 130 3.76 -11.23 9.58
CA SER A 130 4.72 -10.65 10.52
C SER A 130 6.18 -10.73 10.06
N ASP A 131 6.51 -11.71 9.22
CA ASP A 131 7.82 -11.90 8.60
C ASP A 131 8.00 -11.12 7.28
N GLY A 132 6.97 -10.41 6.81
CA GLY A 132 6.98 -9.67 5.55
C GLY A 132 6.96 -10.53 4.28
N THR A 133 6.88 -11.86 4.39
CA THR A 133 6.95 -12.77 3.23
C THR A 133 5.65 -12.77 2.42
N HIS A 134 4.51 -12.59 3.09
CA HIS A 134 3.19 -12.68 2.48
C HIS A 134 2.41 -11.38 2.57
N LEU A 135 1.71 -11.06 1.49
CA LEU A 135 0.74 -9.96 1.45
C LEU A 135 -0.66 -10.53 1.25
N ALA A 136 -1.59 -10.24 2.17
CA ALA A 136 -3.00 -10.54 2.00
C ALA A 136 -3.75 -9.32 1.46
N THR A 137 -4.76 -9.56 0.62
CA THR A 137 -5.67 -8.53 0.12
C THR A 137 -7.10 -9.03 0.16
N VAL A 138 -8.03 -8.12 0.45
CA VAL A 138 -9.48 -8.39 0.45
C VAL A 138 -10.22 -7.28 -0.28
N GLY A 139 -11.28 -7.62 -1.01
CA GLY A 139 -11.93 -6.67 -1.91
C GLY A 139 -13.44 -6.79 -2.02
N ARG A 140 -14.00 -5.83 -2.77
CA ARG A 140 -15.42 -5.74 -3.12
C ARG A 140 -15.90 -6.89 -3.99
N ASP A 141 -14.99 -7.55 -4.69
CA ASP A 141 -15.22 -8.75 -5.48
C ASP A 141 -15.46 -10.01 -4.63
N GLY A 142 -15.32 -9.90 -3.31
CA GLY A 142 -15.57 -10.99 -2.37
C GLY A 142 -14.39 -11.95 -2.22
N TYR A 143 -13.21 -11.64 -2.78
CA TYR A 143 -12.05 -12.51 -2.70
C TYR A 143 -11.07 -12.07 -1.61
N LEU A 144 -10.56 -13.06 -0.88
CA LEU A 144 -9.29 -13.02 -0.16
C LEU A 144 -8.22 -13.56 -1.09
N ARG A 145 -7.10 -12.86 -1.22
CA ARG A 145 -5.92 -13.30 -1.97
C ARG A 145 -4.69 -13.20 -1.08
N VAL A 146 -3.80 -14.18 -1.17
CA VAL A 146 -2.52 -14.22 -0.47
C VAL A 146 -1.42 -14.36 -1.50
N PHE A 147 -0.46 -13.45 -1.47
CA PHE A 147 0.65 -13.38 -2.40
C PHE A 147 1.97 -13.69 -1.70
N ASP A 148 2.90 -14.33 -2.41
CA ASP A 148 4.32 -14.28 -2.08
C ASP A 148 4.81 -12.90 -2.50
N TYR A 149 5.14 -12.04 -1.54
CA TYR A 149 5.48 -10.67 -1.85
C TYR A 149 6.82 -10.56 -2.59
N SER A 150 7.77 -11.43 -2.23
CA SER A 150 9.12 -11.43 -2.80
C SER A 150 9.16 -12.00 -4.21
N LYS A 151 8.38 -13.06 -4.47
CA LYS A 151 8.29 -13.71 -5.79
C LYS A 151 7.24 -13.08 -6.68
N GLU A 152 6.41 -12.20 -6.14
CA GLU A 152 5.38 -11.49 -6.89
C GLU A 152 4.29 -12.44 -7.47
N GLU A 153 3.95 -13.49 -6.72
CA GLU A 153 3.08 -14.57 -7.16
C GLU A 153 1.83 -14.70 -6.28
N LEU A 154 0.68 -15.00 -6.88
CA LEU A 154 -0.51 -15.40 -6.14
C LEU A 154 -0.35 -16.84 -5.65
N ILE A 155 -0.32 -17.03 -4.32
CA ILE A 155 -0.18 -18.36 -3.70
C ILE A 155 -1.55 -19.03 -3.62
N CYS A 156 -2.50 -18.36 -2.99
CA CYS A 156 -3.81 -18.92 -2.72
C CYS A 156 -4.83 -17.83 -2.42
N GLY A 157 -6.09 -18.25 -2.31
CA GLY A 157 -7.18 -17.36 -1.99
C GLY A 157 -8.49 -18.11 -1.83
N GLY A 158 -9.53 -17.36 -1.53
CA GLY A 158 -10.89 -17.88 -1.38
C GLY A 158 -11.91 -16.81 -1.65
N LYS A 159 -13.06 -17.21 -2.18
CA LYS A 159 -14.20 -16.33 -2.36
C LYS A 159 -15.16 -16.50 -1.19
N SER A 160 -15.69 -15.39 -0.68
CA SER A 160 -16.85 -15.42 0.20
C SER A 160 -18.04 -16.08 -0.51
N TYR A 161 -18.92 -16.72 0.27
CA TYR A 161 -20.18 -17.23 -0.28
C TYR A 161 -21.07 -16.08 -0.78
N TYR A 162 -21.04 -14.95 -0.07
CA TYR A 162 -21.81 -13.75 -0.42
C TYR A 162 -21.06 -12.48 0.00
N GLY A 163 -21.14 -11.46 -0.85
CA GLY A 163 -20.73 -10.09 -0.52
C GLY A 163 -19.23 -9.84 -0.47
N ALA A 164 -18.89 -8.57 -0.24
CA ALA A 164 -17.52 -8.09 -0.15
C ALA A 164 -16.83 -8.54 1.14
N ILE A 165 -15.51 -8.74 1.09
CA ILE A 165 -14.68 -8.88 2.30
C ILE A 165 -14.10 -7.50 2.61
N LEU A 166 -14.31 -7.02 3.83
CA LEU A 166 -14.05 -5.61 4.20
C LEU A 166 -12.69 -5.39 4.86
N CYS A 167 -12.15 -6.39 5.54
CA CYS A 167 -10.87 -6.31 6.23
C CYS A 167 -10.21 -7.69 6.35
N CYS A 168 -8.91 -7.70 6.59
CA CYS A 168 -8.11 -8.88 6.89
C CYS A 168 -7.03 -8.52 7.92
N ALA A 169 -6.60 -9.50 8.71
CA ALA A 169 -5.50 -9.35 9.65
C ALA A 169 -4.71 -10.66 9.74
N TRP A 170 -3.39 -10.56 9.91
CA TRP A 170 -2.53 -11.69 10.19
C TRP A 170 -2.36 -11.87 11.70
N ARG A 171 -2.16 -13.12 12.12
CA ARG A 171 -1.72 -13.41 13.49
C ARG A 171 -0.28 -12.94 13.65
N TYR A 172 -0.01 -12.19 14.72
CA TYR A 172 1.37 -11.95 15.16
C TYR A 172 1.91 -13.22 15.82
N ALA A 173 2.98 -13.77 15.27
CA ALA A 173 3.80 -14.73 16.01
C ALA A 173 4.71 -13.92 16.95
N SER A 174 4.44 -13.97 18.26
CA SER A 174 5.44 -13.57 19.25
C SER A 174 6.62 -14.53 19.15
N LEU A 175 7.83 -14.01 18.96
CA LEU A 175 9.04 -14.78 19.26
C LEU A 175 8.93 -15.20 20.73
N ALA A 176 8.86 -16.52 20.98
CA ALA A 176 8.98 -17.10 22.31
C ALA A 176 10.44 -17.05 22.76
#